data_AF-A0A816NA49-F1
#
_entry.id   AF-A0A816NA49-F1
#
_cell.length_a   1.000
_cell.length_b   1.000
_cell.length_c   1.000
_cell.angle_alpha   90.00
_cell.angle_beta   90.00
_cell.angle_gamma   90.00
#
_symmetry.space_group_name_H-M   'P 1'
#
loop_
_entity.id
_entity.type
_entity.pdbx_description
1 polymer ?
#
loop_
_entity_poly.entity_id
_entity_poly.type
_entity_poly.pdbx_seq_one_letter_code
_entity_poly.pdbx_strand_id
1 'polypeptide(L)'
;MHSKLLHGEYENPLQFCDDAWLMFDNVWRYNTKSMKIYKMCQRLAKLFVESINPVLQSLGYCCADQYVYFPKVFVCCGIRQCCEIRFGANYYYYKNPEPSRLNLSNDQYRFCFVCFNSIQSESIFVGDDPTQTLVEISKNLLLSAINDVPEPEIMIDCIVCTRCWHQVCAFHCDQIWPDGFM
;
A
#
# COMPACT_ATOMS: atom_id res chain seq x y z
N MET A 1 24.57 -4.29 7.57
CA MET A 1 24.80 -3.09 6.74
C MET A 1 26.28 -2.81 6.50
N HIS A 2 27.07 -2.29 7.45
CA HIS A 2 28.48 -1.95 7.21
C HIS A 2 29.33 -3.13 6.69
N SER A 3 29.20 -4.32 7.31
CA SER A 3 29.87 -5.53 6.82
C SER A 3 29.47 -5.86 5.38
N LYS A 4 28.16 -5.91 5.08
CA LYS A 4 27.63 -6.19 3.73
C LYS A 4 28.20 -5.22 2.69
N LEU A 5 28.30 -3.93 3.04
CA LEU A 5 28.87 -2.91 2.17
C LEU A 5 30.35 -3.16 1.88
N LEU A 6 31.15 -3.47 2.92
CA LEU A 6 32.58 -3.74 2.75
C LEU A 6 32.87 -5.01 1.96
N HIS A 7 31.99 -6.01 2.05
CA HIS A 7 32.11 -7.26 1.31
C HIS A 7 31.48 -7.21 -0.09
N GLY A 8 30.92 -6.06 -0.50
CA GLY A 8 30.29 -5.91 -1.81
C GLY A 8 29.03 -6.78 -1.99
N GLU A 9 28.32 -7.08 -0.90
CA GLU A 9 27.11 -7.92 -0.91
C GLU A 9 25.87 -7.20 -1.46
N TYR A 10 25.98 -5.92 -1.82
CA TYR A 10 24.90 -5.16 -2.45
C TYR A 10 25.16 -5.06 -3.95
N GLU A 11 24.21 -5.54 -4.75
CA GLU A 11 24.29 -5.48 -6.21
C GLU A 11 24.07 -4.05 -6.74
N ASN A 12 23.27 -3.26 -6.03
CA ASN A 12 22.96 -1.88 -6.35
C ASN A 12 22.74 -1.07 -5.06
N PRO A 13 22.84 0.28 -5.11
CA PRO A 13 22.75 1.11 -3.91
C PRO A 13 21.34 1.14 -3.29
N LEU A 14 20.29 0.74 -4.01
CA LEU A 14 18.93 0.65 -3.46
C LEU A 14 18.83 -0.48 -2.44
N GLN A 15 19.50 -1.62 -2.64
CA GLN A 15 19.52 -2.71 -1.64
C GLN A 15 20.12 -2.29 -0.29
N PHE A 16 21.08 -1.35 -0.30
CA PHE A 16 21.58 -0.74 0.94
C PHE A 16 20.51 0.14 1.60
N CYS A 17 19.74 0.87 0.79
CA CYS A 17 18.61 1.68 1.27
C CYS A 17 17.50 0.79 1.85
N ASP A 18 17.21 -0.36 1.23
CA ASP A 18 16.22 -1.33 1.70
C ASP A 18 16.58 -1.87 3.08
N ASP A 19 17.85 -2.23 3.31
CA ASP A 19 18.32 -2.65 4.64
C ASP A 19 18.21 -1.52 5.69
N ALA A 20 18.44 -0.27 5.28
CA ALA A 20 18.31 0.91 6.15
C ALA A 20 16.85 1.13 6.56
N TRP A 21 15.94 1.08 5.58
CA TRP A 21 14.50 1.21 5.80
C TRP A 21 13.95 0.07 6.63
N LEU A 22 14.37 -1.17 6.37
CA LEU A 22 14.01 -2.33 7.20
C LEU A 22 14.41 -2.14 8.66
N MET A 23 15.59 -1.56 8.93
CA MET A 23 16.00 -1.22 10.29
C MET A 23 15.05 -0.19 10.92
N PHE A 24 14.67 0.87 10.20
CA PHE A 24 13.74 1.89 10.70
C PHE A 24 12.34 1.33 10.95
N ASP A 25 11.82 0.54 10.01
CA ASP A 25 10.50 -0.08 10.10
C ASP A 25 10.40 -1.04 11.27
N ASN A 26 11.45 -1.83 11.52
CA ASN A 26 11.51 -2.68 12.70
C ASN A 26 11.41 -1.85 13.98
N VAL A 27 12.12 -0.72 14.07
CA VAL A 27 12.01 0.15 15.25
C VAL A 27 10.59 0.71 15.38
N TRP A 28 9.96 1.18 14.30
CA TRP A 28 8.60 1.72 14.36
C TRP A 28 7.52 0.67 14.64
N ARG A 29 7.74 -0.58 14.21
CA ARG A 29 6.83 -1.70 14.45
C ARG A 29 6.82 -2.15 15.91
N TYR A 30 7.99 -2.17 16.55
CA TYR A 30 8.13 -2.69 17.91
C TYR A 30 8.07 -1.62 19.01
N ASN A 31 7.96 -0.33 18.67
CA ASN A 31 7.98 0.77 19.64
C ASN A 31 6.83 1.75 19.41
N THR A 32 6.27 2.28 20.49
CA THR A 32 5.17 3.27 20.38
C THR A 32 5.71 4.67 20.08
N LYS A 33 4.87 5.52 19.45
CA LYS A 33 5.22 6.90 19.07
C LYS A 33 5.66 7.78 20.24
N SER A 34 5.28 7.44 21.48
CA SER A 34 5.67 8.18 22.68
C SER A 34 7.12 7.89 23.13
N MET A 35 7.67 6.73 22.79
CA MET A 35 8.99 6.29 23.22
C MET A 35 10.12 7.11 22.58
N LYS A 36 11.20 7.32 23.36
CA LYS A 36 12.38 8.07 22.89
C LYS A 36 13.04 7.43 21.67
N ILE A 37 13.15 6.10 21.66
CA ILE A 37 13.77 5.35 20.55
C ILE A 37 13.02 5.56 19.22
N TYR A 38 11.68 5.62 19.25
CA TYR A 38 10.85 5.90 18.09
C TYR A 38 11.19 7.30 17.51
N LYS A 39 11.21 8.32 18.37
CA LYS A 39 11.53 9.71 17.97
C LYS A 39 12.97 9.85 17.48
N MET A 40 13.92 9.12 18.08
CA MET A 40 15.31 9.08 17.61
C MET A 40 15.41 8.45 16.22
N CYS A 41 14.72 7.33 16.00
CA CYS A 41 14.66 6.65 14.71
C CYS A 41 14.06 7.55 13.62
N GLN A 42 13.00 8.31 13.92
CA GLN A 42 12.45 9.30 12.98
C GLN A 42 13.48 10.35 12.55
N ARG A 43 14.29 10.86 13.49
CA ARG A 43 15.37 11.82 13.17
C ARG A 43 16.47 11.17 12.35
N LEU A 44 16.84 9.94 12.69
CA LEU A 44 17.87 9.19 11.97
C LEU A 44 17.44 8.89 10.52
N ALA A 45 16.20 8.47 10.30
CA ALA A 45 15.65 8.24 8.96
C ALA A 45 15.67 9.51 8.11
N LYS A 46 15.33 10.67 8.71
CA LYS A 46 15.42 11.96 8.03
C LYS A 46 16.86 12.30 7.62
N LEU A 47 17.82 12.19 8.54
CA LEU A 47 19.24 12.44 8.25
C LEU A 47 19.80 11.46 7.21
N PHE A 48 19.33 10.21 7.23
CA PHE A 48 19.70 9.20 6.25
C PHE A 48 19.31 9.64 4.85
N VAL A 49 18.03 10.01 4.62
CA VAL A 49 17.54 10.48 3.32
C VAL A 49 18.30 11.71 2.84
N GLU A 50 18.49 12.72 3.71
CA GLU A 50 19.25 13.94 3.41
C GLU A 50 20.69 13.63 2.97
N SER A 51 21.30 12.58 3.52
CA SER A 51 22.68 12.20 3.22
C SER A 51 22.80 11.29 2.00
N ILE A 52 21.88 10.35 1.80
CA ILE A 52 21.98 9.32 0.77
C ILE A 52 21.46 9.80 -0.59
N ASN A 53 20.47 10.71 -0.63
CA ASN A 53 19.89 11.19 -1.88
C ASN A 53 20.93 11.81 -2.83
N PRO A 54 21.84 12.70 -2.39
CA PRO A 54 22.91 13.21 -3.26
C PRO A 54 23.83 12.11 -3.79
N VAL A 55 24.09 11.06 -2.99
CA VAL A 55 24.91 9.92 -3.40
C VAL A 55 24.18 9.11 -4.47
N LEU A 56 22.90 8.79 -4.27
CA LEU A 56 22.08 8.08 -5.27
C LEU A 56 22.00 8.84 -6.59
N GLN A 57 21.81 10.16 -6.54
CA GLN A 57 21.79 11.02 -7.72
C GLN A 57 23.12 10.97 -8.47
N SER A 58 24.25 11.00 -7.76
CA SER A 58 25.58 10.86 -8.38
C SER A 58 25.80 9.48 -9.04
N LEU A 59 25.07 8.45 -8.60
CA LEU A 59 25.10 7.10 -9.14
C LEU A 59 24.05 6.85 -10.24
N GLY A 60 23.25 7.87 -10.58
CA GLY A 60 22.21 7.81 -11.63
C GLY A 60 20.85 7.26 -11.18
N TYR A 61 20.56 7.29 -9.88
CA TYR A 61 19.27 6.94 -9.30
C TYR A 61 18.50 8.19 -8.87
N CYS A 62 17.17 8.07 -8.70
CA CYS A 62 16.35 9.20 -8.29
C CYS A 62 16.56 9.65 -6.82
N CYS A 63 16.20 8.80 -5.85
CA CYS A 63 16.26 9.06 -4.41
C CYS A 63 15.97 7.78 -3.60
N ALA A 64 16.13 7.87 -2.27
CA ALA A 64 15.77 6.84 -1.29
C ALA A 64 14.49 7.17 -0.51
N ASP A 65 13.74 8.19 -0.94
CA ASP A 65 12.50 8.61 -0.29
C ASP A 65 11.45 7.48 -0.33
N GLN A 66 10.77 7.24 0.80
CA GLN A 66 9.65 6.30 0.87
C GLN A 66 8.36 7.04 0.53
N TYR A 67 8.08 7.18 -0.76
CA TYR A 67 6.80 7.71 -1.21
C TYR A 67 5.71 6.67 -0.96
N VAL A 68 4.66 7.10 -0.28
CA VAL A 68 3.46 6.32 -0.05
C VAL A 68 2.27 7.12 -0.50
N TYR A 69 1.35 6.45 -1.19
CA TYR A 69 0.03 7.00 -1.41
C TYR A 69 -0.86 6.65 -0.25
N PHE A 70 -1.60 7.65 0.22
CA PHE A 70 -2.64 7.39 1.18
C PHE A 70 -3.64 6.40 0.56
N PRO A 71 -4.10 5.40 1.35
CA PRO A 71 -4.94 4.34 0.83
C PRO A 71 -6.16 4.92 0.13
N LYS A 72 -6.55 4.29 -0.98
CA LYS A 72 -7.79 4.64 -1.67
C LYS A 72 -8.94 4.63 -0.66
N VAL A 73 -9.75 5.69 -0.69
CA VAL A 73 -11.02 5.69 0.04
C VAL A 73 -11.85 4.56 -0.54
N PHE A 74 -12.17 3.54 0.27
CA PHE A 74 -12.96 2.42 -0.24
C PHE A 74 -14.43 2.81 -0.29
N VAL A 75 -15.10 2.38 -1.35
CA VAL A 75 -16.55 2.44 -1.43
C VAL A 75 -17.14 1.33 -0.56
N CYS A 76 -18.13 1.68 0.26
CA CYS A 76 -18.86 0.75 1.10
C CYS A 76 -20.08 0.22 0.34
N CYS A 77 -20.26 -1.10 0.30
CA CYS A 77 -21.42 -1.81 -0.27
C CYS A 77 -22.67 -1.73 0.61
N GLY A 78 -22.73 -0.77 1.53
CA GLY A 78 -23.81 -0.64 2.50
C GLY A 78 -25.03 0.07 1.91
N ILE A 79 -26.13 0.08 2.66
CA ILE A 79 -27.41 0.69 2.25
C ILE A 79 -27.30 2.22 2.06
N ARG A 80 -26.33 2.85 2.75
CA ARG A 80 -26.10 4.29 2.64
C ARG A 80 -25.46 4.61 1.29
N GLN A 81 -26.17 5.40 0.50
CA GLN A 81 -25.66 5.90 -0.77
C GLN A 81 -24.37 6.71 -0.57
N CYS A 82 -23.38 6.50 -1.45
CA CYS A 82 -22.06 7.15 -1.39
C CYS A 82 -21.32 6.98 -0.04
N CYS A 83 -21.47 5.83 0.61
CA CYS A 83 -20.76 5.55 1.85
C CYS A 83 -19.29 5.19 1.58
N GLU A 84 -18.39 5.78 2.35
CA GLU A 84 -16.94 5.67 2.20
C GLU A 84 -16.28 5.10 3.46
N ILE A 85 -15.20 4.33 3.29
CA ILE A 85 -14.33 3.83 4.35
C ILE A 85 -13.00 4.57 4.26
N ARG A 86 -12.81 5.55 5.14
CA ARG A 86 -11.62 6.42 5.17
C ARG A 86 -10.43 5.75 5.87
N PHE A 87 -9.25 6.36 5.72
CA PHE A 87 -8.04 5.94 6.39
C PHE A 87 -8.23 5.81 7.92
N GLY A 88 -7.73 4.72 8.49
CA GLY A 88 -7.86 4.37 9.91
C GLY A 88 -9.24 3.85 10.33
N ALA A 89 -10.22 3.75 9.42
CA ALA A 89 -11.54 3.23 9.76
C ALA A 89 -11.56 1.70 9.79
N ASN A 90 -12.28 1.14 10.78
CA ASN A 90 -12.62 -0.28 10.82
C ASN A 90 -13.66 -0.60 9.73
N TYR A 91 -13.47 -1.73 9.07
CA TYR A 91 -14.40 -2.25 8.08
C TYR A 91 -14.42 -3.78 8.09
N TYR A 92 -15.42 -4.33 7.42
CA TYR A 92 -15.56 -5.76 7.16
C TYR A 92 -15.46 -5.99 5.66
N TYR A 93 -14.87 -7.09 5.25
CA TYR A 93 -14.82 -7.45 3.84
C TYR A 93 -15.05 -8.94 3.61
N TYR A 94 -15.65 -9.24 2.46
CA TYR A 94 -15.79 -10.58 1.93
C TYR A 94 -14.83 -10.73 0.75
N LYS A 95 -13.99 -11.77 0.75
CA LYS A 95 -13.20 -12.16 -0.44
C LYS A 95 -14.08 -13.06 -1.29
N ASN A 96 -14.36 -12.64 -2.52
CA ASN A 96 -15.12 -13.41 -3.48
C ASN A 96 -14.24 -14.56 -4.00
N PRO A 97 -14.60 -15.83 -3.74
CA PRO A 97 -13.79 -16.96 -4.18
C PRO A 97 -13.89 -17.21 -5.69
N GLU A 98 -14.98 -16.79 -6.35
CA GLU A 98 -15.18 -16.98 -7.79
C GLU A 98 -15.86 -15.75 -8.43
N PRO A 99 -15.08 -14.71 -8.81
CA PRO A 99 -15.54 -13.45 -9.42
C PRO A 99 -16.32 -13.56 -10.73
N SER A 100 -16.54 -14.76 -11.26
CA SER A 100 -17.22 -14.96 -12.54
C SER A 100 -18.30 -16.05 -12.49
N ARG A 101 -18.49 -16.71 -11.34
CA ARG A 101 -19.45 -17.84 -11.21
C ARG A 101 -20.57 -17.55 -10.23
N LEU A 102 -20.29 -16.76 -9.20
CA LEU A 102 -21.33 -16.07 -8.45
C LEU A 102 -21.75 -14.84 -9.26
N ASN A 103 -22.98 -14.34 -9.10
CA ASN A 103 -23.40 -13.06 -9.69
C ASN A 103 -22.60 -11.87 -9.09
N LEU A 104 -21.33 -12.04 -8.72
CA LEU A 104 -20.47 -11.08 -8.08
C LEU A 104 -19.18 -11.01 -8.89
N SER A 105 -18.93 -9.86 -9.50
CA SER A 105 -17.80 -9.60 -10.40
C SER A 105 -16.56 -9.08 -9.69
N ASN A 106 -16.71 -8.46 -8.52
CA ASN A 106 -15.60 -7.91 -7.76
C ASN A 106 -14.91 -9.00 -6.93
N ASP A 107 -13.57 -8.93 -6.83
CA ASP A 107 -12.76 -9.82 -5.99
C ASP A 107 -13.08 -9.67 -4.49
N GLN A 108 -13.60 -8.51 -4.09
CA GLN A 108 -13.90 -8.23 -2.69
C GLN A 108 -15.01 -7.20 -2.53
N TYR A 109 -15.81 -7.39 -1.48
CA TYR A 109 -16.91 -6.51 -1.09
C TYR A 109 -16.67 -6.00 0.31
N ARG A 110 -16.84 -4.69 0.52
CA ARG A 110 -16.45 -4.01 1.77
C ARG A 110 -17.63 -3.30 2.41
N PHE A 111 -17.69 -3.35 3.74
CA PHE A 111 -18.72 -2.71 4.54
C PHE A 111 -18.08 -1.92 5.66
N CYS A 112 -18.38 -0.63 5.77
CA CYS A 112 -17.95 0.15 6.92
C CYS A 112 -18.54 -0.44 8.21
N PHE A 113 -17.87 -0.21 9.33
CA PHE A 113 -18.30 -0.69 10.64
C PHE A 113 -19.79 -0.38 10.93
N VAL A 114 -20.25 0.82 10.59
CA VAL A 114 -21.64 1.25 10.85
C VAL A 114 -22.63 0.47 9.98
N CYS A 115 -22.37 0.33 8.69
CA CYS A 115 -23.26 -0.38 7.78
C CYS A 115 -23.34 -1.87 8.12
N PHE A 116 -22.21 -2.51 8.41
CA PHE A 116 -22.17 -3.93 8.79
C PHE A 116 -23.03 -4.21 10.04
N ASN A 117 -22.86 -3.38 11.09
CA ASN A 117 -23.59 -3.56 12.36
C ASN A 117 -25.06 -3.10 12.30
N SER A 118 -25.44 -2.29 11.31
CA SER A 118 -26.83 -1.86 11.14
C SER A 118 -27.76 -2.99 10.64
N ILE A 119 -27.19 -4.01 10.00
CA ILE A 119 -27.92 -5.17 9.51
C ILE A 119 -28.22 -6.08 10.71
N GLN A 120 -29.49 -6.39 10.98
CA GLN A 120 -29.86 -7.28 12.09
C GLN A 120 -29.80 -8.77 11.72
N SER A 121 -29.89 -9.09 10.42
CA SER A 121 -29.80 -10.47 9.91
C SER A 121 -28.41 -11.08 10.08
N GLU A 122 -28.33 -12.41 10.09
CA GLU A 122 -27.09 -13.20 10.04
C GLU A 122 -26.43 -13.20 8.65
N SER A 123 -27.19 -12.79 7.62
CA SER A 123 -26.72 -12.68 6.24
C SER A 123 -26.79 -11.24 5.72
N ILE A 124 -25.92 -10.93 4.76
CA ILE A 124 -25.86 -9.67 4.01
C ILE A 124 -26.12 -9.97 2.54
N PHE A 125 -26.96 -9.18 1.91
CA PHE A 125 -27.22 -9.27 0.48
C PHE A 125 -26.33 -8.30 -0.29
N VAL A 126 -25.65 -8.80 -1.31
CA VAL A 126 -24.62 -8.06 -2.05
C VAL A 126 -24.87 -8.17 -3.55
N GLY A 127 -24.67 -7.08 -4.28
CA GLY A 127 -24.73 -7.04 -5.74
C GLY A 127 -23.89 -5.88 -6.28
N ASP A 128 -23.47 -5.99 -7.53
CA ASP A 128 -22.67 -4.95 -8.20
C ASP A 128 -23.55 -3.89 -8.88
N ASP A 129 -24.74 -4.29 -9.34
CA ASP A 129 -25.68 -3.44 -10.08
C ASP A 129 -27.09 -3.47 -9.45
N PRO A 130 -27.86 -2.35 -9.45
CA PRO A 130 -29.22 -2.31 -8.92
C PRO A 130 -30.20 -3.29 -9.57
N THR A 131 -29.97 -3.70 -10.81
CA THR A 131 -30.82 -4.63 -11.58
C THR A 131 -30.45 -6.09 -11.37
N GLN A 132 -29.34 -6.34 -10.69
CA GLN A 132 -28.80 -7.67 -10.46
C GLN A 132 -29.53 -8.37 -9.31
N THR A 133 -29.76 -9.69 -9.45
CA THR A 133 -30.13 -10.54 -8.31
C THR A 133 -29.03 -10.52 -7.26
N LEU A 134 -29.38 -10.10 -6.05
CA LEU A 134 -28.45 -10.04 -4.92
C LEU A 134 -28.04 -11.44 -4.47
N VAL A 135 -26.77 -11.57 -4.09
CA VAL A 135 -26.19 -12.78 -3.52
C VAL A 135 -26.21 -12.68 -2.00
N GLU A 136 -26.72 -13.71 -1.35
CA GLU A 136 -26.73 -13.82 0.11
C GLU A 136 -25.36 -14.32 0.61
N ILE A 137 -24.75 -13.55 1.50
CA ILE A 137 -23.44 -13.86 2.10
C ILE A 137 -23.62 -13.88 3.62
N SER A 138 -23.27 -15.00 4.25
CA SER A 138 -23.27 -15.09 5.71
C SER A 138 -22.24 -14.12 6.31
N LYS A 139 -22.64 -13.41 7.37
CA LYS A 139 -21.76 -12.48 8.09
C LYS A 139 -20.49 -13.12 8.65
N ASN A 140 -20.57 -14.41 8.98
CA ASN A 140 -19.44 -15.16 9.52
C ASN A 140 -18.32 -15.36 8.49
N LEU A 141 -18.60 -15.15 7.20
CA LEU A 141 -17.60 -15.18 6.13
C LEU A 141 -16.88 -13.84 5.94
N LEU A 142 -17.35 -12.76 6.58
CA LEU A 142 -16.69 -11.46 6.50
C LEU A 142 -15.57 -11.36 7.53
N LEU A 143 -14.45 -10.78 7.10
CA LEU A 143 -13.27 -10.55 7.92
C LEU A 143 -13.17 -9.08 8.30
N SER A 144 -12.79 -8.78 9.54
CA SER A 144 -12.54 -7.41 10.00
C SER A 144 -11.15 -6.94 9.59
N ALA A 145 -11.03 -5.69 9.15
CA ALA A 145 -9.77 -5.03 8.85
C ALA A 145 -9.84 -3.53 9.16
N ILE A 146 -8.67 -2.89 9.12
CA ILE A 146 -8.51 -1.44 9.26
C ILE A 146 -7.98 -0.91 7.93
N ASN A 147 -8.53 0.20 7.44
CA ASN A 147 -8.00 0.85 6.25
C ASN A 147 -6.75 1.68 6.61
N ASP A 148 -5.65 1.03 6.98
CA ASP A 148 -4.43 1.69 7.48
C ASP A 148 -3.16 1.30 6.71
N VAL A 149 -3.30 0.54 5.62
CA VAL A 149 -2.17 0.06 4.82
C VAL A 149 -1.88 1.02 3.67
N PRO A 150 -0.89 1.91 3.77
CA PRO A 150 -0.47 2.76 2.65
C PRO A 150 -0.02 1.95 1.44
N GLU A 151 -0.27 2.47 0.25
CA GLU A 151 0.21 1.88 -1.01
C GLU A 151 1.60 2.46 -1.31
N PRO A 152 2.68 1.65 -1.36
CA PRO A 152 4.01 2.16 -1.70
C PRO A 152 4.06 2.62 -3.16
N GLU A 153 4.85 3.66 -3.42
CA GLU A 153 5.16 4.10 -4.77
C GLU A 153 5.85 2.99 -5.57
N ILE A 154 5.49 2.88 -6.84
CA ILE A 154 6.07 1.85 -7.70
C ILE A 154 7.42 2.30 -8.25
N MET A 155 8.32 1.34 -8.39
CA MET A 155 9.60 1.50 -9.05
C MET A 155 9.48 1.01 -10.50
N ILE A 156 10.10 1.74 -11.42
CA ILE A 156 10.19 1.39 -12.83
C ILE A 156 11.64 1.34 -13.27
N ASP A 157 11.95 0.43 -14.20
CA ASP A 157 13.30 0.24 -14.71
C ASP A 157 13.52 1.05 -15.98
N CYS A 158 14.64 1.77 -16.03
CA CYS A 158 15.11 2.37 -17.28
C CYS A 158 15.44 1.25 -18.28
N ILE A 159 14.84 1.29 -19.46
CA ILE A 159 15.03 0.27 -20.51
C ILE A 159 16.44 0.28 -21.11
N VAL A 160 17.23 1.34 -20.87
CA VAL A 160 18.60 1.50 -21.39
C VAL A 160 19.64 1.06 -20.37
N CYS A 161 19.56 1.59 -19.13
CA CYS A 161 20.59 1.38 -18.11
C CYS A 161 20.15 0.49 -16.95
N THR A 162 18.91 -0.03 -16.99
CA THR A 162 18.31 -0.95 -16.02
C THR A 162 18.29 -0.44 -14.57
N ARG A 163 18.53 0.87 -14.35
CA ARG A 163 18.40 1.48 -13.03
C ARG A 163 16.94 1.72 -12.71
N CYS A 164 16.55 1.44 -11.47
CA CYS A 164 15.20 1.64 -10.99
C CYS A 164 14.99 3.09 -10.52
N TRP A 165 13.85 3.67 -10.89
CA TRP A 165 13.40 5.00 -10.48
C TRP A 165 12.01 4.90 -9.90
N HIS A 166 11.66 5.75 -8.93
CA HIS A 166 10.25 5.96 -8.60
C HIS A 166 9.53 6.49 -9.85
N GLN A 167 8.35 5.94 -10.16
CA GLN A 167 7.58 6.36 -11.33
C GLN A 167 7.30 7.88 -11.31
N VAL A 168 7.00 8.44 -10.15
CA VAL A 168 6.77 9.87 -9.93
C VAL A 168 8.03 10.70 -10.15
N CYS A 169 9.21 10.20 -9.75
CA CYS A 169 10.48 10.89 -10.00
C CYS A 169 10.86 10.86 -11.48
N ALA A 170 10.51 9.77 -12.18
CA ALA A 170 10.70 9.62 -13.61
C ALA A 170 9.66 10.38 -14.44
N PHE A 171 8.58 10.87 -13.81
CA PHE A 171 7.41 11.44 -14.48
C PHE A 171 6.86 10.52 -15.59
N HIS A 172 6.88 9.20 -15.36
CA HIS A 172 6.52 8.22 -16.38
C HIS A 172 5.06 7.78 -16.29
N CYS A 173 4.45 7.54 -17.45
CA CYS A 173 3.10 7.02 -17.61
C CYS A 173 3.03 6.15 -18.87
N ASP A 174 2.70 4.88 -18.72
CA ASP A 174 2.67 3.90 -19.82
C ASP A 174 1.71 4.29 -20.95
N GLN A 175 0.66 5.06 -20.65
CA GLN A 175 -0.29 5.56 -21.65
C GLN A 175 0.34 6.61 -22.58
N ILE A 176 1.35 7.34 -22.09
CA ILE A 176 2.03 8.41 -22.83
C ILE A 176 3.30 7.87 -23.48
N TRP A 177 4.05 7.02 -22.77
CA TRP A 177 5.31 6.43 -23.23
C TRP A 177 5.22 4.90 -23.21
N PRO A 178 4.52 4.29 -24.18
CA PRO A 178 4.32 2.85 -24.22
C PRO A 178 5.61 2.06 -24.48
N ASP A 179 6.63 2.72 -25.04
CA ASP A 179 7.94 2.12 -25.31
C ASP A 179 8.81 1.97 -24.04
N GLY A 180 8.36 2.51 -22.91
CA GLY A 180 9.03 2.42 -21.61
C GLY A 180 9.82 3.68 -21.22
N PHE A 181 10.39 3.64 -20.01
CA PHE A 181 11.16 4.73 -19.42
C PHE A 181 12.63 4.68 -19.85
N MET A 182 13.20 5.82 -20.25
CA MET A 182 14.61 5.97 -20.67
C MET A 182 15.34 7.00 -19.83
#